data_AF-Q082Y9-F1
#
_entry.id   AF-Q082Y9-F1
#
_cell.length_a   1.000
_cell.length_b   1.000
_cell.length_c   1.000
_cell.angle_alpha   90.00
_cell.angle_beta   90.00
_cell.angle_gamma   90.00
#
_symmetry.space_group_name_H-M   'P 1'
#
loop_
_entity.id
_entity.type
_entity.pdbx_description
1 polymer ?
#
loop_
_entity_poly.entity_id
_entity_poly.type
_entity_poly.pdbx_seq_one_letter_code
_entity_poly.pdbx_strand_id
1 'polypeptide(L)'
;MQRRERVFHAVSFEVIALAFIVPVSAMLVEKNSTDMLIVSICLSLFAVFWNYVYNILFDKLNGSDRVERKIGIRVVHALGFEGGMLFFTIPLVSWYLSLSLIDTLILEAGVLGFILVYTAVFNWLYDVYQPYQKWFANLAH
;
A
#
# COMPACT_ATOMS: atom_id res chain seq x y z
N MET A 1 12.90 -15.61 9.68
CA MET A 1 13.18 -14.99 8.36
C MET A 1 14.53 -14.28 8.39
N GLN A 2 15.44 -14.67 7.50
CA GLN A 2 16.72 -13.98 7.28
C GLN A 2 16.46 -12.61 6.61
N ARG A 3 17.35 -11.61 6.78
CA ARG A 3 17.16 -10.26 6.18
C ARG A 3 16.94 -10.33 4.66
N ARG A 4 17.57 -11.29 3.97
CA ARG A 4 17.48 -11.47 2.51
C ARG A 4 16.09 -11.93 2.05
N GLU A 5 15.45 -12.83 2.79
CA GLU A 5 14.09 -13.30 2.50
C GLU A 5 13.07 -12.17 2.60
N ARG A 6 13.23 -11.30 3.61
CA ARG A 6 12.34 -10.14 3.79
C ARG A 6 12.45 -9.14 2.65
N VAL A 7 13.68 -8.87 2.18
CA VAL A 7 13.89 -7.96 1.05
C VAL A 7 13.34 -8.58 -0.23
N PHE A 8 13.61 -9.86 -0.50
CA PHE A 8 13.08 -10.54 -1.68
C PHE A 8 11.54 -10.54 -1.69
N HIS A 9 10.91 -10.88 -0.56
CA HIS A 9 9.46 -10.85 -0.40
C HIS A 9 8.89 -9.45 -0.65
N ALA A 10 9.44 -8.41 -0.01
CA ALA A 10 8.97 -7.04 -0.18
C ALA A 10 9.13 -6.55 -1.63
N VAL A 11 10.26 -6.82 -2.27
CA VAL A 11 10.50 -6.41 -3.66
C VAL A 11 9.58 -7.14 -4.64
N SER A 12 9.43 -8.46 -4.50
CA SER A 12 8.55 -9.24 -5.38
C SER A 12 7.07 -8.88 -5.19
N PHE A 13 6.65 -8.60 -3.95
CA PHE A 13 5.33 -8.08 -3.65
C PHE A 13 5.06 -6.76 -4.41
N GLU A 14 5.98 -5.80 -4.29
CA GLU A 14 5.82 -4.46 -4.89
C GLU A 14 5.82 -4.52 -6.42
N VAL A 15 6.74 -5.30 -7.01
CA VAL A 15 6.86 -5.42 -8.47
C VAL A 15 5.61 -6.02 -9.09
N ILE A 16 5.06 -7.09 -8.49
CA ILE A 16 3.84 -7.71 -8.98
C ILE A 16 2.65 -6.76 -8.80
N ALA A 17 2.55 -6.08 -7.65
CA ALA A 17 1.48 -5.10 -7.41
C ALA A 17 1.48 -4.01 -8.49
N LEU A 18 2.63 -3.38 -8.75
CA LEU A 18 2.75 -2.34 -9.76
C LEU A 18 2.47 -2.86 -11.18
N ALA A 19 2.88 -4.09 -11.50
CA ALA A 19 2.64 -4.71 -12.80
C ALA A 19 1.15 -4.89 -13.12
N PHE A 20 0.29 -5.02 -12.10
CA PHE A 20 -1.18 -5.07 -12.28
C PHE A 20 -1.84 -3.70 -12.15
N ILE A 21 -1.48 -2.93 -11.12
CA ILE A 21 -2.12 -1.65 -10.80
C ILE A 21 -1.92 -0.66 -11.95
N VAL A 22 -0.70 -0.52 -12.49
CA VAL A 22 -0.40 0.48 -13.52
C VAL A 22 -1.22 0.28 -14.80
N PRO A 23 -1.24 -0.90 -15.46
CA PRO A 23 -2.02 -1.08 -16.69
C PRO A 23 -3.53 -1.07 -16.43
N VAL A 24 -4.01 -1.65 -15.33
CA VAL A 24 -5.46 -1.66 -15.03
C VAL A 24 -5.96 -0.24 -14.77
N SER A 25 -5.23 0.55 -13.99
CA SER A 25 -5.55 1.96 -13.74
C SER A 25 -5.47 2.79 -15.02
N ALA A 26 -4.47 2.55 -15.89
CA ALA A 26 -4.36 3.24 -17.17
C ALA A 26 -5.56 2.95 -18.09
N MET A 27 -6.03 1.70 -18.11
CA MET A 27 -7.21 1.29 -18.89
C MET A 27 -8.51 1.88 -18.34
N LEU A 28 -8.67 1.94 -17.01
CA LEU A 28 -9.87 2.49 -16.37
C LEU A 28 -10.03 3.99 -16.59
N VAL A 29 -8.92 4.70 -16.70
CA VAL A 29 -8.87 6.17 -16.68
C VAL A 29 -8.55 6.74 -18.08
N GLU A 30 -8.29 5.88 -19.06
CA GLU A 30 -7.89 6.24 -20.43
C GLU A 30 -6.66 7.19 -20.48
N LYS A 31 -5.72 7.01 -19.55
CA LYS A 31 -4.48 7.81 -19.44
C LYS A 31 -3.26 6.99 -19.85
N ASN A 32 -2.17 7.70 -20.17
CA ASN A 32 -0.91 7.07 -20.51
C ASN A 32 -0.36 6.27 -19.32
N SER A 33 0.09 5.04 -19.58
CA SER A 33 0.69 4.16 -18.56
C SER A 33 1.92 4.79 -17.88
N THR A 34 2.64 5.68 -18.57
CA THR A 34 3.76 6.42 -17.99
C THR A 34 3.31 7.38 -16.89
N ASP A 35 2.21 8.10 -17.11
CA ASP A 35 1.66 9.04 -16.12
C ASP A 35 1.13 8.28 -14.90
N MET A 36 0.48 7.13 -15.14
CA MET A 36 0.04 6.22 -14.06
C MET A 36 1.21 5.69 -13.24
N LEU A 37 2.32 5.33 -13.89
CA LEU A 37 3.52 4.84 -13.21
C LEU A 37 4.14 5.95 -12.34
N ILE A 38 4.23 7.18 -12.85
CA ILE A 38 4.73 8.34 -12.09
C ILE A 38 3.83 8.59 -10.87
N VAL A 39 2.51 8.66 -11.07
CA VAL A 39 1.55 8.86 -9.97
C VAL A 39 1.65 7.75 -8.94
N SER A 40 1.73 6.49 -9.36
CA SER A 40 1.81 5.34 -8.45
C SER A 40 3.07 5.39 -7.58
N ILE A 41 4.23 5.75 -8.16
CA ILE A 41 5.48 5.92 -7.42
C ILE A 41 5.38 7.10 -6.44
N CYS A 42 4.88 8.24 -6.90
CA CYS A 42 4.70 9.43 -6.05
C CYS A 42 3.75 9.16 -4.89
N LEU A 43 2.64 8.46 -5.13
CA LEU A 43 1.68 8.05 -4.10
C LEU A 43 2.29 7.05 -3.11
N SER A 44 3.06 6.07 -3.58
CA SER A 44 3.77 5.12 -2.69
C SER A 44 4.75 5.84 -1.76
N LEU A 45 5.56 6.77 -2.30
CA LEU A 45 6.47 7.60 -1.50
C LEU A 45 5.71 8.49 -0.51
N PHE A 46 4.62 9.11 -0.96
CA PHE A 46 3.76 9.93 -0.11
C PHE A 46 3.13 9.09 1.00
N ALA A 47 2.69 7.87 0.72
CA ALA A 47 2.10 6.97 1.71
C ALA A 47 3.10 6.60 2.81
N VAL A 48 4.36 6.30 2.44
CA VAL A 48 5.43 6.04 3.42
C VAL A 48 5.67 7.28 4.29
N PHE A 49 5.74 8.46 3.68
CA PHE A 49 5.90 9.73 4.38
C PHE A 49 4.72 10.03 5.31
N TRP A 50 3.49 9.90 4.82
CA TRP A 50 2.26 10.13 5.56
C TRP A 50 2.12 9.15 6.73
N ASN A 51 2.47 7.88 6.53
CA ASN A 51 2.52 6.89 7.61
C ASN A 51 3.44 7.33 8.74
N TYR A 52 4.64 7.82 8.42
CA TYR A 52 5.55 8.36 9.43
C TYR A 52 4.97 9.59 10.16
N VAL A 53 4.46 10.57 9.41
CA VAL A 53 3.89 11.81 9.98
C VAL A 53 2.68 11.52 10.85
N TYR A 54 1.74 10.69 10.37
CA TYR A 54 0.52 10.34 11.09
C TYR A 54 0.84 9.57 12.38
N ASN A 55 1.76 8.60 12.33
CA ASN A 55 2.17 7.86 13.53
C ASN A 55 2.75 8.80 14.59
N ILE A 56 3.57 9.79 14.21
CA ILE A 56 4.08 10.80 15.16
C ILE A 56 2.96 11.65 15.74
N LEU A 57 2.05 12.13 14.90
CA LEU A 57 0.93 12.97 15.32
C LEU A 57 0.03 12.22 16.31
N PHE A 58 -0.25 10.95 16.01
CA PHE A 58 -1.09 10.11 16.86
C PHE A 58 -0.41 9.70 18.16
N ASP A 59 0.89 9.37 18.12
CA ASP A 59 1.65 9.02 19.32
C ASP A 59 1.81 10.23 20.26
N LYS A 60 1.83 11.47 19.73
CA LYS A 60 1.76 12.70 20.55
C LYS A 60 0.41 12.91 21.23
N LEU A 61 -0.69 12.50 20.59
CA LEU A 61 -2.05 12.71 21.11
C LEU A 61 -2.48 11.63 22.10
N ASN A 62 -2.07 10.37 21.89
CA ASN A 62 -2.55 9.21 22.65
C ASN A 62 -1.47 8.49 23.48
N GLY A 63 -0.25 9.02 23.54
CA GLY A 63 0.85 8.42 24.27
C GLY A 63 1.42 7.15 23.60
N SER A 64 2.65 6.80 23.99
CA SER A 64 3.46 5.74 23.38
C SER A 64 2.97 4.31 23.65
N ASP A 65 1.93 4.11 24.47
CA ASP A 65 1.44 2.79 24.82
C ASP A 65 0.55 2.19 23.72
N ARG A 66 1.20 1.40 22.85
CA ARG A 66 0.55 0.68 21.74
C ARG A 66 -0.21 -0.57 22.19
N VAL A 67 0.03 -1.05 23.41
CA VAL A 67 -0.40 -2.38 23.89
C VAL A 67 -1.80 -2.37 24.53
N GLU A 68 -2.23 -1.27 25.17
CA GLU A 68 -3.54 -1.18 25.84
C GLU A 68 -4.66 -0.56 24.98
N ARG A 69 -4.39 -0.19 23.72
CA ARG A 69 -5.37 0.51 22.86
C ARG A 69 -6.56 -0.41 22.52
N LYS A 70 -7.72 -0.09 23.12
CA LYS A 70 -9.05 -0.68 22.81
C LYS A 70 -9.31 -0.66 21.29
N ILE A 71 -10.04 -1.66 20.79
CA ILE A 71 -10.39 -1.81 19.35
C ILE A 71 -10.94 -0.51 18.76
N GLY A 72 -11.76 0.25 19.52
CA GLY A 72 -12.30 1.53 19.08
C GLY A 72 -11.23 2.57 18.70
N ILE A 73 -10.12 2.64 19.45
CA ILE A 73 -9.00 3.55 19.15
C ILE A 73 -8.29 3.13 17.86
N ARG A 74 -8.18 1.82 17.61
CA ARG A 74 -7.58 1.29 16.38
C ARG A 74 -8.43 1.61 15.14
N VAL A 75 -9.75 1.53 15.26
CA VAL A 75 -10.67 1.90 14.18
C VAL A 75 -10.59 3.39 13.89
N VAL A 76 -10.64 4.25 14.93
CA VAL A 76 -10.50 5.70 14.76
C VAL A 76 -9.14 6.06 14.15
N HIS A 77 -8.06 5.40 14.58
CA HIS A 77 -6.73 5.58 14.00
C HIS A 77 -6.71 5.19 12.52
N ALA A 78 -7.22 4.02 12.16
CA ALA A 78 -7.26 3.55 10.78
C ALA A 78 -8.09 4.47 9.89
N LEU A 79 -9.29 4.86 10.34
CA LEU A 79 -10.16 5.78 9.61
C LEU A 79 -9.56 7.18 9.47
N GLY A 80 -8.90 7.69 10.51
CA GLY A 80 -8.23 8.99 10.47
C GLY A 80 -6.98 8.96 9.59
N PHE A 81 -6.24 7.86 9.57
CA PHE A 81 -5.09 7.65 8.71
C PHE A 81 -5.51 7.64 7.24
N GLU A 82 -6.47 6.77 6.91
CA GLU A 82 -6.97 6.57 5.55
C GLU A 82 -7.68 7.82 5.05
N GLY A 83 -8.62 8.37 5.84
CA GLY A 83 -9.35 9.58 5.48
C GLY A 83 -8.44 10.80 5.33
N GLY A 84 -7.43 10.93 6.20
CA GLY A 84 -6.42 11.98 6.08
C GLY A 84 -5.58 11.83 4.82
N MET A 85 -5.18 10.61 4.47
CA MET A 85 -4.43 10.33 3.24
C MET A 85 -5.26 10.70 2.01
N LEU A 86 -6.48 10.17 1.90
CA LEU A 86 -7.40 10.41 0.78
C LEU A 86 -7.70 11.90 0.59
N PHE A 87 -7.79 12.67 1.68
CA PHE A 87 -8.00 14.12 1.61
C PHE A 87 -6.88 14.85 0.84
N PHE A 88 -5.64 14.37 0.91
CA PHE A 88 -4.52 14.94 0.18
C PHE A 88 -4.30 14.29 -1.19
N THR A 89 -4.45 12.96 -1.29
CA THR A 89 -4.16 12.25 -2.54
C THR A 89 -5.22 12.50 -3.61
N ILE A 90 -6.51 12.54 -3.25
CA ILE A 90 -7.59 12.72 -4.23
C ILE A 90 -7.46 14.05 -4.98
N PRO A 91 -7.33 15.23 -4.33
CA PRO A 91 -7.19 16.50 -5.06
C PRO A 91 -5.91 16.55 -5.89
N LEU A 92 -4.81 15.99 -5.38
CA LEU A 92 -3.52 16.01 -6.04
C LEU A 92 -3.53 15.16 -7.32
N VAL A 93 -4.06 13.94 -7.25
CA VAL A 93 -4.17 13.01 -8.38
C VAL A 93 -5.18 13.52 -9.40
N SER A 94 -6.33 14.02 -8.93
CA SER A 94 -7.35 14.65 -9.78
C SER A 94 -6.78 15.82 -10.56
N TRP A 95 -5.98 16.68 -9.92
CA TRP A 95 -5.30 17.80 -10.58
C TRP A 95 -4.26 17.33 -11.61
N TYR A 96 -3.39 16.39 -11.23
CA TYR A 96 -2.30 15.93 -12.10
C TYR A 96 -2.83 15.19 -13.34
N LEU A 97 -3.82 14.31 -13.16
CA LEU A 97 -4.39 13.50 -14.24
C LEU A 97 -5.55 14.19 -14.96
N SER A 98 -5.95 15.38 -14.52
CA SER A 98 -7.14 16.09 -15.02
C SER A 98 -8.39 15.21 -14.98
N LEU A 99 -8.62 14.54 -13.85
CA LEU A 99 -9.77 13.68 -13.59
C LEU A 99 -10.78 14.39 -12.70
N SER A 100 -12.04 13.96 -12.74
CA SER A 100 -12.98 14.41 -11.71
C SER A 100 -12.61 13.84 -10.34
N LEU A 101 -13.07 14.51 -9.28
CA LEU A 101 -12.88 14.01 -7.91
C LEU A 101 -13.54 12.63 -7.71
N ILE A 102 -14.64 12.38 -8.40
CA ILE A 102 -15.36 11.10 -8.33
C ILE A 102 -14.57 10.00 -9.04
N ASP A 103 -14.03 10.26 -10.23
CA ASP A 103 -13.21 9.27 -10.95
C ASP A 103 -11.96 8.92 -10.16
N THR A 104 -11.34 9.92 -9.52
CA THR A 104 -10.17 9.74 -8.67
C THR A 104 -10.51 8.94 -7.42
N LEU A 105 -11.67 9.17 -6.81
CA LEU A 105 -12.16 8.39 -5.67
C LEU A 105 -12.43 6.93 -6.07
N ILE A 106 -13.02 6.69 -7.24
CA ILE A 106 -13.25 5.34 -7.77
C ILE A 106 -11.92 4.64 -8.03
N LEU A 107 -10.94 5.34 -8.61
CA LEU A 107 -9.60 4.84 -8.83
C LEU A 107 -8.92 4.43 -7.52
N GLU A 108 -8.89 5.32 -6.53
CA GLU A 108 -8.33 5.06 -5.19
C GLU A 108 -9.04 3.87 -4.53
N ALA A 109 -10.37 3.83 -4.55
CA ALA A 109 -11.13 2.71 -3.99
C ALA A 109 -10.84 1.37 -4.70
N GLY A 110 -10.68 1.40 -6.03
CA GLY A 110 -10.30 0.24 -6.83
C GLY A 110 -8.89 -0.26 -6.50
N VAL A 111 -7.92 0.65 -6.38
CA VAL A 111 -6.54 0.32 -6.01
C VAL A 111 -6.47 -0.23 -4.58
N LEU A 112 -7.14 0.40 -3.62
CA LEU A 112 -7.22 -0.07 -2.23
C LEU A 112 -7.87 -1.45 -2.14
N GLY A 113 -9.00 -1.65 -2.81
CA GLY A 113 -9.67 -2.94 -2.88
C GLY A 113 -8.79 -4.02 -3.47
N PHE A 114 -8.09 -3.72 -4.57
CA PHE A 114 -7.12 -4.63 -5.19
C PHE A 114 -5.98 -4.97 -4.23
N ILE A 115 -5.34 -3.98 -3.61
CA ILE A 115 -4.22 -4.20 -2.68
C ILE A 115 -4.66 -5.04 -1.48
N LEU A 116 -5.85 -4.83 -0.93
CA LEU A 116 -6.34 -5.62 0.21
C LEU A 116 -6.47 -7.11 -0.15
N VAL A 117 -7.13 -7.41 -1.28
CA VAL A 117 -7.30 -8.79 -1.75
C VAL A 117 -5.95 -9.39 -2.15
N TYR A 118 -5.15 -8.65 -2.92
CA TYR A 118 -3.82 -9.06 -3.37
C TYR A 118 -2.90 -9.38 -2.19
N THR A 119 -2.87 -8.52 -1.17
CA THR A 119 -2.04 -8.73 0.03
C THR A 119 -2.46 -9.99 0.78
N ALA A 120 -3.77 -10.22 0.95
CA ALA A 120 -4.26 -11.43 1.60
C ALA A 120 -3.87 -12.69 0.82
N VAL A 121 -4.05 -12.68 -0.50
CA VAL A 121 -3.72 -13.82 -1.39
C VAL A 121 -2.20 -14.05 -1.43
N PHE A 122 -1.40 -12.99 -1.57
CA PHE A 122 0.05 -13.10 -1.63
C PHE A 122 0.61 -13.65 -0.32
N ASN A 123 0.16 -13.12 0.83
CA ASN A 123 0.57 -13.61 2.13
C ASN A 123 0.18 -15.08 2.32
N TRP A 124 -1.05 -15.46 1.94
CA TRP A 124 -1.50 -16.85 2.02
C TRP A 124 -0.67 -17.79 1.13
N LEU A 125 -0.40 -17.40 -0.12
CA LEU A 125 0.46 -18.19 -1.01
C LEU A 125 1.89 -18.29 -0.47
N TYR A 126 2.44 -17.22 0.10
CA TYR A 126 3.78 -17.22 0.67
C TYR A 126 3.89 -18.14 1.89
N ASP A 127 2.85 -18.17 2.72
CA ASP A 127 2.75 -19.06 3.88
C ASP A 127 2.54 -20.53 3.49
N VAL A 128 1.76 -20.81 2.44
CA VAL A 128 1.49 -22.18 1.95
C VAL A 128 2.68 -22.78 1.23
N TYR A 129 3.30 -22.03 0.31
CA TYR A 129 4.38 -22.58 -0.53
C TYR A 129 5.72 -22.61 0.18
N GLN A 130 5.92 -21.80 1.24
CA GLN A 130 7.18 -21.60 1.95
C GLN A 130 8.42 -21.74 1.03
N PRO A 131 8.49 -21.03 -0.10
CA PRO A 131 9.48 -21.30 -1.15
C PRO A 131 10.92 -21.15 -0.67
N TYR A 132 11.13 -20.46 0.45
CA TYR A 132 12.40 -20.31 1.14
C TYR A 132 12.93 -21.63 1.75
N GLN A 133 12.07 -22.59 2.13
CA GLN A 133 12.56 -23.88 2.65
C GLN A 133 13.41 -24.62 1.62
N LYS A 134 13.06 -24.57 0.33
CA LYS A 134 13.80 -25.26 -0.74
C LYS A 134 15.12 -24.57 -1.12
N TRP A 135 15.17 -23.23 -1.07
CA TRP A 135 16.39 -22.47 -1.39
C TRP A 135 17.40 -22.45 -0.24
N PHE A 136 16.95 -22.45 1.02
CA PHE A 136 17.83 -22.46 2.18
C PHE A 136 18.16 -23.85 2.72
N ALA A 137 17.42 -24.91 2.34
CA ALA A 137 17.85 -26.29 2.60
C ALA A 137 19.13 -26.67 1.83
N ASN A 138 19.34 -26.10 0.63
CA ASN A 138 20.52 -26.38 -0.20
C ASN A 138 21.78 -25.56 0.19
N LEU A 139 21.70 -24.68 1.19
CA LEU A 139 22.85 -23.94 1.75
C LEU A 139 23.36 -24.54 3.07
N ALA A 140 22.74 -25.62 3.55
CA ALA A 140 23.09 -26.33 4.77
C ALA A 140 23.83 -27.66 4.51
N HIS A 141 24.25 -27.92 3.27
CA HIS A 141 25.10 -29.05 2.89
C HIS A 141 26.38 -28.58 2.21
#